data_AF-A0A959J132-F1
#
_entry.id   AF-A0A959J132-F1
#
_cell.length_a   1.000
_cell.length_b   1.000
_cell.length_c   1.000
_cell.angle_alpha   90.00
_cell.angle_beta   90.00
_cell.angle_gamma   90.00
#
_symmetry.space_group_name_H-M   'P 1'
#
loop_
_entity.id
_entity.type
_entity.pdbx_description
1 polymer ?
#
loop_
_entity_poly.entity_id
_entity_poly.type
_entity_poly.pdbx_seq_one_letter_code
_entity_poly.pdbx_strand_id
1 'polypeptide(L)'
;MGILNFLFGNKRKLPYNKTVEFKRVVSDFEIEVGDKLNLWNKPNTNQINLYAKGSIDGSGLVGYTNNSTIRYHLSKTKFLFTETKVVKLTNNQIFLDINMFADQEAVIENQKNQRIKWIDLVQKKYSPKTNWELRFFSDIPITMNNLKIATISKDQISEYYHRKDETIWLTDKNDVKLDAENRIREGGTEKTLRSVFSGHELEIKKLEKDYNWYYLEVGVKDSYV
;
A
#
# COMPACT_ATOMS: atom_id res chain seq x y z
N MET A 1 -22.42 11.21 46.66
CA MET A 1 -22.41 11.73 45.28
C MET A 1 -22.13 10.56 44.34
N GLY A 2 -23.12 9.88 43.76
CA GLY A 2 -24.31 10.44 43.12
C GLY A 2 -24.22 10.10 41.63
N ILE A 3 -24.51 8.84 41.33
CA ILE A 3 -25.05 8.27 40.08
C ILE A 3 -25.31 9.34 38.98
N LEU A 4 -24.40 9.50 38.01
CA LEU A 4 -24.66 10.26 36.77
C LEU A 4 -23.84 9.82 35.54
N ASN A 5 -23.07 8.73 35.60
CA ASN A 5 -22.35 8.21 34.43
C ASN A 5 -23.16 7.24 33.55
N PHE A 6 -24.44 7.04 33.84
CA PHE A 6 -25.29 6.03 33.18
C PHE A 6 -26.35 6.59 32.20
N LEU A 7 -26.38 7.90 31.92
CA LEU A 7 -27.37 8.52 31.02
C LEU A 7 -26.87 8.86 29.61
N PHE A 8 -25.61 8.57 29.28
CA PHE A 8 -25.14 8.61 27.90
C PHE A 8 -24.64 7.23 27.50
N GLY A 9 -25.55 6.42 26.94
CA GLY A 9 -25.22 5.15 26.32
C GLY A 9 -23.96 5.28 25.48
N ASN A 10 -23.06 4.30 25.62
CA ASN A 10 -21.70 4.30 25.09
C ASN A 10 -21.68 4.71 23.60
N LYS A 11 -21.47 6.01 23.28
CA LYS A 11 -21.62 6.62 21.94
C LYS A 11 -20.56 6.14 20.92
N ARG A 12 -19.76 5.14 21.28
CA ARG A 12 -18.62 4.58 20.54
C ARG A 12 -18.76 3.07 20.32
N LYS A 13 -20.00 2.55 20.29
CA LYS A 13 -20.26 1.16 19.95
C LYS A 13 -20.14 0.95 18.44
N LEU A 14 -19.52 -0.17 18.07
CA LEU A 14 -19.60 -0.74 16.74
C LEU A 14 -20.68 -1.84 16.73
N PRO A 15 -21.34 -2.11 15.58
CA PRO A 15 -21.20 -1.37 14.33
C PRO A 15 -21.76 0.06 14.46
N TYR A 16 -21.07 1.01 13.83
CA TYR A 16 -21.53 2.39 13.71
C TYR A 16 -22.16 2.53 12.33
N ASN A 17 -23.48 2.69 12.27
CA ASN A 17 -24.22 2.87 11.03
C ASN A 17 -25.08 4.14 11.17
N LYS A 18 -24.66 5.23 10.54
CA LYS A 18 -25.35 6.52 10.57
C LYS A 18 -25.07 7.35 9.32
N THR A 19 -26.11 8.03 8.84
CA THR A 19 -25.95 9.20 7.98
C THR A 19 -25.42 10.37 8.79
N VAL A 20 -24.30 10.94 8.34
CA VAL A 20 -23.65 12.10 8.94
C VAL A 20 -23.63 13.24 7.94
N GLU A 21 -23.98 14.43 8.42
CA GLU A 21 -23.90 15.66 7.64
C GLU A 21 -22.49 16.26 7.70
N PHE A 22 -21.98 16.62 6.53
CA PHE A 22 -20.74 17.35 6.33
C PHE A 22 -21.03 18.68 5.66
N LYS A 23 -20.29 19.71 6.05
CA LYS A 23 -20.23 20.96 5.31
C LYS A 23 -19.48 20.70 4.00
N ARG A 24 -20.08 21.08 2.88
CA ARG A 24 -19.44 21.05 1.58
C ARG A 24 -18.44 22.21 1.49
N VAL A 25 -17.27 21.96 0.90
CA VAL A 25 -16.32 23.03 0.54
C VAL A 25 -16.32 23.22 -0.97
N VAL A 26 -15.85 24.39 -1.42
CA VAL A 26 -15.57 24.62 -2.84
C VAL A 26 -14.43 23.68 -3.24
N SER A 27 -14.66 22.88 -4.27
CA SER A 27 -13.76 21.81 -4.71
C SER A 27 -13.94 21.62 -6.21
N ASP A 28 -12.82 21.40 -6.91
CA ASP A 28 -12.81 21.07 -8.34
C ASP A 28 -13.27 19.63 -8.62
N PHE A 29 -13.37 18.82 -7.56
CA PHE A 29 -13.88 17.45 -7.65
C PHE A 29 -15.40 17.44 -7.61
N GLU A 30 -15.99 16.94 -8.69
CA GLU A 30 -17.41 16.60 -8.75
C GLU A 30 -17.69 15.36 -7.91
N ILE A 31 -18.79 15.42 -7.14
CA ILE A 31 -19.31 14.31 -6.36
C ILE A 31 -20.80 14.18 -6.62
N GLU A 32 -21.28 12.95 -6.67
CA GLU A 32 -22.66 12.61 -6.94
C GLU A 32 -23.26 11.74 -5.83
N VAL A 33 -24.59 11.68 -5.80
CA VAL A 33 -25.29 10.72 -4.94
C VAL A 33 -24.96 9.30 -5.43
N GLY A 34 -24.52 8.46 -4.51
CA GLY A 34 -24.02 7.12 -4.80
C GLY A 34 -22.50 6.98 -4.68
N ASP A 35 -21.76 8.09 -4.71
CA ASP A 35 -20.31 8.06 -4.63
C ASP A 35 -19.80 7.57 -3.27
N LYS A 36 -18.65 6.90 -3.32
CA LYS A 36 -17.87 6.54 -2.12
C LYS A 36 -16.84 7.63 -1.87
N LEU A 37 -16.75 8.11 -0.63
CA LEU A 37 -15.79 9.15 -0.22
C LEU A 37 -14.87 8.64 0.89
N ASN A 38 -13.63 9.08 0.90
CA ASN A 38 -12.66 8.69 1.92
C ASN A 38 -12.82 9.58 3.16
N LEU A 39 -12.85 8.97 4.34
CA LEU A 39 -12.80 9.67 5.62
C LEU A 39 -11.36 9.82 6.07
N TRP A 40 -10.98 11.02 6.48
CA TRP A 40 -9.69 11.27 7.11
C TRP A 40 -9.86 12.12 8.36
N ASN A 41 -9.19 11.72 9.44
CA ASN A 41 -9.21 12.47 10.68
C ASN A 41 -8.07 13.49 10.70
N LYS A 42 -8.38 14.77 10.87
CA LYS A 42 -7.36 15.81 11.03
C LYS A 42 -6.63 15.62 12.36
N PRO A 43 -5.28 15.51 12.35
CA PRO A 43 -4.48 15.23 13.54
C PRO A 43 -4.82 16.15 14.71
N ASN A 44 -4.92 15.58 15.91
CA ASN A 44 -5.19 16.30 17.15
C ASN A 44 -6.51 17.11 17.19
N THR A 45 -7.45 16.82 16.29
CA THR A 45 -8.78 17.45 16.29
C THR A 45 -9.90 16.39 16.31
N ASN A 46 -11.16 16.84 16.36
CA ASN A 46 -12.36 16.03 16.08
C ASN A 46 -12.86 16.24 14.64
N GLN A 47 -12.13 16.98 13.82
CA GLN A 47 -12.52 17.30 12.46
C GLN A 47 -12.27 16.09 11.56
N ILE A 48 -13.33 15.65 10.90
CA ILE A 48 -13.31 14.61 9.88
C ILE A 48 -13.45 15.29 8.53
N ASN A 49 -12.48 15.07 7.66
CA ASN A 49 -12.47 15.53 6.29
C ASN A 49 -13.00 14.42 5.37
N LEU A 50 -13.71 14.84 4.32
CA LEU A 50 -14.12 13.99 3.19
C LEU A 50 -13.23 14.27 2.00
N TYR A 51 -12.71 13.19 1.41
CA TYR A 51 -11.95 13.25 0.18
C TYR A 51 -12.66 12.49 -0.93
N ALA A 52 -12.71 13.08 -2.13
CA ALA A 52 -13.15 12.40 -3.34
C ALA A 52 -12.31 11.13 -3.60
N LYS A 53 -12.94 10.12 -4.18
CA LYS A 53 -12.28 8.85 -4.50
C LYS A 53 -11.13 9.09 -5.50
N GLY A 54 -9.97 8.50 -5.24
CA GLY A 54 -8.80 8.60 -6.15
C GLY A 54 -7.90 9.80 -5.93
N SER A 55 -8.22 10.72 -5.01
CA SER A 55 -7.27 11.73 -4.57
C SER A 55 -6.24 11.10 -3.62
N ILE A 56 -5.02 10.91 -4.15
CA ILE A 56 -3.81 10.63 -3.39
C ILE A 56 -3.24 12.00 -2.96
N ASP A 57 -2.68 12.11 -1.76
CA ASP A 57 -2.01 13.31 -1.22
C ASP A 57 -2.89 14.54 -0.90
N GLY A 58 -4.20 14.34 -0.69
CA GLY A 58 -5.03 15.31 0.01
C GLY A 58 -5.52 16.52 -0.80
N SER A 59 -5.42 16.47 -2.13
CA SER A 59 -5.98 17.50 -3.03
C SER A 59 -7.51 17.45 -3.16
N GLY A 60 -8.15 16.33 -2.80
CA GLY A 60 -9.56 16.06 -3.09
C GLY A 60 -10.53 16.40 -1.98
N LEU A 61 -10.24 17.40 -1.14
CA LEU A 61 -11.12 17.75 -0.02
C LEU A 61 -12.47 18.28 -0.53
N VAL A 62 -13.56 17.57 -0.24
CA VAL A 62 -14.92 17.94 -0.67
C VAL A 62 -15.83 18.37 0.47
N GLY A 63 -15.47 18.05 1.71
CA GLY A 63 -16.23 18.50 2.87
C GLY A 63 -15.60 18.17 4.21
N TYR A 64 -16.20 18.65 5.29
CA TYR A 64 -15.76 18.38 6.65
C TYR A 64 -16.91 18.41 7.67
N THR A 65 -16.71 17.73 8.80
CA THR A 65 -17.60 17.78 9.96
C THR A 65 -16.80 17.61 11.25
N ASN A 66 -17.42 17.83 12.40
CA ASN A 66 -16.83 17.52 13.71
C ASN A 66 -17.54 16.30 14.30
N ASN A 67 -16.85 15.17 14.42
CA ASN A 67 -17.44 13.95 14.96
C ASN A 67 -16.43 13.14 15.79
N SER A 68 -16.54 13.24 17.12
CA SER A 68 -15.64 12.56 18.06
C SER A 68 -15.73 11.04 18.02
N THR A 69 -16.89 10.47 17.64
CA THR A 69 -17.08 9.02 17.55
C THR A 69 -16.34 8.47 16.34
N ILE A 70 -16.53 9.07 15.17
CA ILE A 70 -15.81 8.71 13.94
C ILE A 70 -14.30 8.88 14.15
N ARG A 71 -13.88 10.02 14.72
CA ARG A 71 -12.48 10.30 15.04
C ARG A 71 -11.86 9.22 15.93
N TYR A 72 -12.60 8.80 16.96
CA TYR A 72 -12.15 7.73 17.87
C TYR A 72 -11.91 6.43 17.10
N HIS A 73 -12.89 5.98 16.29
CA HIS A 73 -12.76 4.73 15.56
C HIS A 73 -11.62 4.77 14.55
N LEU A 74 -11.56 5.80 13.70
CA LEU A 74 -10.49 5.97 12.71
C LEU A 74 -9.08 5.97 13.34
N SER A 75 -8.94 6.43 14.59
CA SER A 75 -7.63 6.56 15.25
C SER A 75 -7.27 5.41 16.19
N LYS A 76 -8.26 4.67 16.71
CA LYS A 76 -8.05 3.75 17.85
C LYS A 76 -8.61 2.35 17.62
N THR A 77 -9.51 2.15 16.66
CA THR A 77 -10.07 0.82 16.41
C THR A 77 -9.15 0.04 15.47
N LYS A 78 -8.62 -1.08 15.97
CA LYS A 78 -7.90 -2.07 15.14
C LYS A 78 -8.89 -2.80 14.23
N PHE A 79 -8.42 -3.23 13.07
CA PHE A 79 -9.20 -4.02 12.11
C PHE A 79 -10.49 -3.33 11.66
N LEU A 80 -10.48 -1.99 11.63
CA LEU A 80 -11.63 -1.18 11.24
C LEU A 80 -11.84 -1.23 9.73
N PHE A 81 -13.06 -1.56 9.34
CA PHE A 81 -13.57 -1.32 8.00
C PHE A 81 -14.46 -0.09 8.02
N THR A 82 -14.42 0.65 6.92
CA THR A 82 -15.20 1.87 6.74
C THR A 82 -15.78 1.86 5.34
N GLU A 83 -17.09 1.87 5.28
CA GLU A 83 -17.85 1.98 4.05
C GLU A 83 -18.62 3.29 4.09
N THR A 84 -18.60 4.00 2.96
CA THR A 84 -19.25 5.29 2.84
C THR A 84 -20.04 5.35 1.55
N LYS A 85 -21.14 6.10 1.58
CA LYS A 85 -21.93 6.39 0.39
C LYS A 85 -22.59 7.75 0.52
N VAL A 86 -22.45 8.61 -0.48
CA VAL A 86 -23.19 9.87 -0.55
C VAL A 86 -24.66 9.52 -0.77
N VAL A 87 -25.52 9.90 0.16
CA VAL A 87 -26.97 9.61 0.06
C VAL A 87 -27.79 10.84 -0.30
N LYS A 88 -27.26 12.04 -0.05
CA LYS A 88 -27.87 13.30 -0.45
C LYS A 88 -26.81 14.40 -0.57
N LEU A 89 -27.01 15.29 -1.54
CA LEU A 89 -26.19 16.48 -1.76
C LEU A 89 -27.07 17.72 -1.79
N THR A 90 -26.54 18.81 -1.25
CA THR A 90 -27.06 20.16 -1.47
C THR A 90 -25.90 21.07 -1.88
N ASN A 91 -26.19 22.35 -2.11
CA ASN A 91 -25.15 23.33 -2.43
C ASN A 91 -24.12 23.47 -1.29
N ASN A 92 -24.53 23.26 -0.03
CA ASN A 92 -23.70 23.54 1.14
C ASN A 92 -23.41 22.31 2.00
N GLN A 93 -24.04 21.16 1.72
CA GLN A 93 -23.95 19.97 2.56
C GLN A 93 -23.77 18.70 1.75
N ILE A 94 -23.07 17.75 2.36
CA ILE A 94 -22.95 16.36 1.92
C ILE A 94 -23.50 15.49 3.04
N PHE A 95 -24.50 14.67 2.74
CA PHE A 95 -25.00 13.65 3.67
C PHE A 95 -24.38 12.32 3.26
N LEU A 96 -23.52 11.81 4.13
CA LEU A 96 -22.77 10.59 3.90
C LEU A 96 -23.31 9.50 4.84
N ASP A 97 -23.82 8.41 4.26
CA ASP A 97 -24.04 7.19 5.01
C ASP A 97 -22.68 6.56 5.33
N ILE A 98 -22.47 6.25 6.60
CA ILE A 98 -21.20 5.73 7.13
C ILE A 98 -21.50 4.46 7.91
N ASN A 99 -20.94 3.36 7.42
CA ASN A 99 -20.91 2.07 8.11
C ASN A 99 -19.46 1.77 8.55
N MET A 100 -19.25 1.64 9.86
CA MET A 100 -17.98 1.21 10.44
C MET A 100 -18.19 -0.02 11.29
N PHE A 101 -17.32 -1.01 11.10
CA PHE A 101 -17.28 -2.24 11.88
C PHE A 101 -15.84 -2.71 12.01
N ALA A 102 -15.57 -3.51 13.04
CA ALA A 102 -14.26 -4.12 13.23
C ALA A 102 -14.38 -5.61 12.97
N ASP A 103 -13.52 -6.14 12.11
CA ASP A 103 -13.55 -7.55 11.73
C ASP A 103 -12.12 -8.08 11.64
N GLN A 104 -11.67 -8.71 12.73
CA GLN A 104 -10.33 -9.29 12.80
C GLN A 104 -10.19 -10.50 11.88
N GLU A 105 -11.23 -11.31 11.74
CA GLU A 105 -11.22 -12.52 10.91
C GLU A 105 -11.07 -12.13 9.44
N ALA A 106 -11.83 -11.14 8.98
CA ALA A 106 -11.71 -10.62 7.62
C ALA A 106 -10.32 -10.01 7.35
N VAL A 107 -9.70 -9.34 8.33
CA VAL A 107 -8.31 -8.85 8.14
C VAL A 107 -7.32 -10.01 8.02
N ILE A 108 -7.42 -11.02 8.89
CA ILE A 108 -6.55 -12.20 8.84
C ILE A 108 -6.74 -12.94 7.52
N GLU A 109 -7.98 -13.13 7.09
CA GLU A 109 -8.32 -13.77 5.82
C GLU A 109 -7.80 -12.95 4.63
N ASN A 110 -7.98 -11.63 4.63
CA ASN A 110 -7.44 -10.76 3.58
C ASN A 110 -5.91 -10.83 3.51
N GLN A 111 -5.21 -10.84 4.64
CA GLN A 111 -3.76 -10.99 4.67
C GLN A 111 -3.32 -12.37 4.14
N LYS A 112 -4.03 -13.44 4.52
CA LYS A 112 -3.80 -14.79 3.99
C LYS A 112 -4.04 -14.85 2.49
N ASN A 113 -5.13 -14.28 2.00
CA ASN A 113 -5.49 -14.24 0.59
C ASN A 113 -4.49 -13.41 -0.23
N GLN A 114 -4.02 -12.29 0.29
CA GLN A 114 -2.95 -11.50 -0.34
C GLN A 114 -1.63 -12.27 -0.39
N ARG A 115 -1.28 -13.01 0.68
CA ARG A 115 -0.11 -13.90 0.70
C ARG A 115 -0.20 -14.97 -0.37
N ILE A 116 -1.33 -15.68 -0.45
CA ILE A 116 -1.56 -16.71 -1.47
C ILE A 116 -1.46 -16.10 -2.87
N LYS A 117 -2.18 -15.01 -3.14
CA LYS A 117 -2.15 -14.31 -4.44
C LYS A 117 -0.74 -13.90 -4.86
N TRP A 118 0.05 -13.38 -3.93
CA TRP A 118 1.41 -12.97 -4.23
C TRP A 118 2.33 -14.17 -4.51
N ILE A 119 2.25 -15.25 -3.71
CA ILE A 119 3.02 -16.49 -3.94
C ILE A 119 2.64 -17.10 -5.29
N ASP A 120 1.36 -17.22 -5.59
CA ASP A 120 0.88 -17.77 -6.86
C ASP A 120 1.36 -16.93 -8.05
N LEU A 121 1.32 -15.60 -7.91
CA LEU A 121 1.81 -14.68 -8.93
C LEU A 121 3.29 -14.89 -9.23
N VAL A 122 4.14 -14.96 -8.19
CA VAL A 122 5.59 -15.06 -8.37
C VAL A 122 6.05 -16.45 -8.82
N GLN A 123 5.28 -17.50 -8.52
CA GLN A 123 5.57 -18.86 -8.97
C GLN A 123 5.06 -19.16 -10.39
N LYS A 124 4.15 -18.34 -10.92
CA LYS A 124 3.58 -18.50 -12.26
C LYS A 124 4.65 -18.26 -13.33
N LYS A 125 4.76 -19.21 -14.28
CA LYS A 125 5.65 -19.14 -15.44
C LYS A 125 5.59 -17.75 -16.10
N TYR A 126 6.75 -17.20 -16.38
CA TYR A 126 6.91 -15.85 -16.90
C TYR A 126 8.01 -15.83 -17.94
N SER A 127 7.72 -15.23 -19.08
CA SER A 127 8.70 -14.92 -20.11
C SER A 127 8.69 -13.39 -20.27
N PRO A 128 9.69 -12.69 -19.71
CA PRO A 128 9.76 -11.23 -19.82
C PRO A 128 9.96 -10.81 -21.28
N LYS A 129 9.28 -9.72 -21.68
CA LYS A 129 9.37 -9.13 -23.03
C LYS A 129 10.14 -7.81 -23.05
N THR A 130 10.36 -7.24 -21.88
CA THR A 130 10.95 -5.92 -21.68
C THR A 130 11.83 -5.97 -20.45
N ASN A 131 12.86 -5.12 -20.45
CA ASN A 131 13.67 -4.88 -19.28
C ASN A 131 12.86 -4.18 -18.19
N TRP A 132 13.33 -4.24 -16.96
CA TRP A 132 12.71 -3.59 -15.81
C TRP A 132 13.76 -2.99 -14.88
N GLU A 133 13.30 -2.12 -13.99
CA GLU A 133 14.16 -1.42 -13.04
C GLU A 133 14.16 -2.14 -11.69
N LEU A 134 15.35 -2.30 -11.11
CA LEU A 134 15.55 -2.52 -9.68
C LEU A 134 16.23 -1.30 -9.06
N ARG A 135 15.92 -1.01 -7.81
CA ARG A 135 16.50 0.12 -7.07
C ARG A 135 17.15 -0.37 -5.79
N PHE A 136 18.37 0.10 -5.56
CA PHE A 136 19.12 -0.17 -4.35
C PHE A 136 19.55 1.11 -3.67
N PHE A 137 19.53 1.13 -2.35
CA PHE A 137 20.17 2.16 -1.54
C PHE A 137 21.47 1.60 -0.97
N SER A 138 22.57 2.35 -1.06
CA SER A 138 23.81 2.00 -0.39
C SER A 138 24.62 3.24 -0.07
N ASP A 139 25.11 3.32 1.17
CA ASP A 139 26.08 4.33 1.58
C ASP A 139 27.50 4.02 1.07
N ILE A 140 27.73 2.81 0.57
CA ILE A 140 29.00 2.38 0.01
C ILE A 140 28.94 2.53 -1.53
N PRO A 141 29.98 3.09 -2.17
CA PRO A 141 30.08 3.12 -3.62
C PRO A 141 29.99 1.73 -4.25
N ILE A 142 29.00 1.51 -5.13
CA ILE A 142 28.86 0.29 -5.91
C ILE A 142 29.43 0.55 -7.32
N THR A 143 30.40 -0.26 -7.73
CA THR A 143 30.95 -0.22 -9.09
C THR A 143 30.33 -1.31 -9.95
N MET A 144 29.99 -0.98 -11.20
CA MET A 144 29.30 -1.88 -12.13
C MET A 144 30.07 -3.17 -12.46
N ASN A 145 31.40 -3.15 -12.35
CA ASN A 145 32.24 -4.27 -12.79
C ASN A 145 31.92 -5.54 -11.99
N ASN A 146 31.21 -6.45 -12.64
CA ASN A 146 30.85 -7.79 -12.18
C ASN A 146 29.82 -7.83 -11.02
N LEU A 147 28.83 -6.93 -11.03
CA LEU A 147 27.64 -7.09 -10.19
C LEU A 147 26.77 -8.23 -10.70
N LYS A 148 26.23 -9.03 -9.78
CA LYS A 148 25.19 -10.02 -10.07
C LYS A 148 23.95 -9.75 -9.25
N ILE A 149 22.81 -10.20 -9.78
CA ILE A 149 21.53 -10.22 -9.07
C ILE A 149 21.39 -11.61 -8.47
N ALA A 150 21.29 -11.68 -7.15
CA ALA A 150 20.97 -12.89 -6.43
C ALA A 150 19.54 -12.81 -5.88
N THR A 151 18.89 -13.96 -5.79
CA THR A 151 17.54 -14.08 -5.25
C THR A 151 17.47 -15.24 -4.28
N ILE A 152 16.45 -15.25 -3.44
CA ILE A 152 16.03 -16.46 -2.74
C ILE A 152 15.67 -17.56 -3.74
N SER A 153 15.61 -18.81 -3.27
CA SER A 153 15.09 -19.93 -4.06
C SER A 153 13.55 -19.96 -4.06
N LYS A 154 12.98 -20.69 -5.04
CA LYS A 154 11.52 -20.76 -5.25
C LYS A 154 10.76 -21.34 -4.06
N ASP A 155 11.35 -22.31 -3.37
CA ASP A 155 10.80 -22.97 -2.19
C ASP A 155 10.77 -22.06 -0.95
N GLN A 156 11.66 -21.07 -0.87
CA GLN A 156 11.73 -20.13 0.25
C GLN A 156 10.68 -19.01 0.19
N ILE A 157 9.99 -18.82 -0.95
CA ILE A 157 9.17 -17.64 -1.21
C ILE A 157 8.11 -17.36 -0.14
N SER A 158 7.57 -18.41 0.47
CA SER A 158 6.51 -18.28 1.47
C SER A 158 6.97 -17.59 2.76
N GLU A 159 8.28 -17.64 3.07
CA GLU A 159 8.91 -17.07 4.28
C GLU A 159 9.18 -15.57 4.16
N TYR A 160 9.15 -15.04 2.93
CA TYR A 160 9.53 -13.66 2.62
C TYR A 160 8.34 -12.75 2.31
N TYR A 161 7.10 -13.20 2.53
CA TYR A 161 5.90 -12.38 2.24
C TYR A 161 5.92 -11.00 2.92
N HIS A 162 6.44 -10.92 4.15
CA HIS A 162 6.56 -9.67 4.92
C HIS A 162 7.91 -8.95 4.71
N ARG A 163 8.85 -9.55 3.97
CA ARG A 163 10.24 -9.10 3.77
C ARG A 163 10.59 -9.18 2.30
N LYS A 164 9.72 -8.61 1.45
CA LYS A 164 9.83 -8.73 0.00
C LYS A 164 11.11 -8.10 -0.54
N ASP A 165 11.59 -7.04 0.10
CA ASP A 165 12.86 -6.38 -0.15
C ASP A 165 14.07 -7.31 0.07
N GLU A 166 14.00 -8.24 1.02
CA GLU A 166 15.06 -9.21 1.27
C GLU A 166 15.13 -10.34 0.23
N THR A 167 14.17 -10.44 -0.70
CA THR A 167 14.12 -11.53 -1.69
C THR A 167 15.15 -11.40 -2.81
N ILE A 168 15.72 -10.21 -3.00
CA ILE A 168 16.67 -9.88 -4.07
C ILE A 168 17.77 -9.04 -3.47
N TRP A 169 19.03 -9.38 -3.75
CA TRP A 169 20.19 -8.60 -3.34
C TRP A 169 21.25 -8.57 -4.44
N LEU A 170 22.22 -7.67 -4.28
CA LEU A 170 23.38 -7.60 -5.15
C LEU A 170 24.53 -8.40 -4.57
N THR A 171 25.26 -9.10 -5.43
CA THR A 171 26.53 -9.73 -5.08
C THR A 171 27.65 -9.22 -6.00
N ASP A 172 28.89 -9.32 -5.51
CA ASP A 172 30.07 -9.14 -6.34
C ASP A 172 30.36 -10.38 -7.22
N LYS A 173 31.46 -10.35 -7.98
CA LYS A 173 31.89 -11.48 -8.82
C LYS A 173 32.12 -12.79 -8.09
N ASN A 174 32.46 -12.71 -6.80
CA ASN A 174 32.76 -13.84 -5.93
C ASN A 174 31.53 -14.28 -5.14
N ASP A 175 30.34 -13.81 -5.51
CA ASP A 175 29.06 -14.10 -4.87
C ASP A 175 28.97 -13.60 -3.41
N VAL A 176 29.79 -12.61 -3.05
CA VAL A 176 29.73 -11.92 -1.77
C VAL A 176 28.61 -10.89 -1.81
N LYS A 177 27.66 -10.99 -0.88
CA LYS A 177 26.56 -10.03 -0.75
C LYS A 177 27.09 -8.62 -0.47
N LEU A 178 26.63 -7.67 -1.27
CA LEU A 178 26.93 -6.26 -1.09
C LEU A 178 26.03 -5.65 -0.02
N ASP A 179 26.56 -4.63 0.66
CA ASP A 179 25.79 -3.81 1.61
C ASP A 179 24.94 -2.80 0.84
N ALA A 180 23.90 -3.32 0.21
CA ALA A 180 22.95 -2.56 -0.61
C ALA A 180 21.54 -3.06 -0.36
N GLU A 181 20.65 -2.16 0.06
CA GLU A 181 19.28 -2.47 0.41
C GLU A 181 18.38 -2.33 -0.82
N ASN A 182 17.66 -3.39 -1.18
CA ASN A 182 16.65 -3.31 -2.21
C ASN A 182 15.48 -2.42 -1.73
N ARG A 183 15.18 -1.38 -2.48
CA ARG A 183 14.10 -0.44 -2.19
C ARG A 183 13.14 -0.47 -3.36
N ILE A 184 12.31 -1.50 -3.31
CA ILE A 184 11.47 -1.99 -4.40
C ILE A 184 10.56 -0.89 -4.95
N ARG A 185 10.52 -0.78 -6.28
CA ARG A 185 9.43 -0.13 -7.03
C ARG A 185 8.40 -1.19 -7.44
N GLU A 186 7.11 -0.82 -7.48
CA GLU A 186 6.04 -1.76 -7.86
C GLU A 186 6.38 -2.55 -9.15
N GLY A 187 6.23 -3.87 -9.08
CA GLY A 187 6.43 -4.80 -10.20
C GLY A 187 7.87 -5.29 -10.45
N GLY A 188 8.91 -4.56 -10.04
CA GLY A 188 10.32 -4.96 -10.30
C GLY A 188 10.71 -6.28 -9.63
N THR A 189 10.33 -6.45 -8.36
CA THR A 189 10.55 -7.70 -7.61
C THR A 189 9.81 -8.87 -8.23
N GLU A 190 8.55 -8.67 -8.60
CA GLU A 190 7.72 -9.73 -9.18
C GLU A 190 8.30 -10.20 -10.52
N LYS A 191 8.72 -9.27 -11.39
CA LYS A 191 9.36 -9.62 -12.67
C LYS A 191 10.67 -10.38 -12.46
N THR A 192 11.49 -9.95 -11.50
CA THR A 192 12.78 -10.59 -11.20
C THR A 192 12.59 -12.01 -10.70
N LEU A 193 11.82 -12.20 -9.61
CA LEU A 193 11.58 -13.51 -9.02
C LEU A 193 10.90 -14.46 -10.01
N ARG A 194 9.89 -13.98 -10.75
CA ARG A 194 9.21 -14.80 -11.77
C ARG A 194 10.14 -15.23 -12.88
N SER A 195 11.03 -14.36 -13.33
CA SER A 195 11.99 -14.68 -14.39
C SER A 195 12.98 -15.76 -13.91
N VAL A 196 13.58 -15.57 -12.73
CA VAL A 196 14.50 -16.55 -12.13
C VAL A 196 13.79 -17.88 -11.86
N PHE A 197 12.60 -17.87 -11.27
CA PHE A 197 11.82 -19.08 -10.98
C PHE A 197 11.31 -19.80 -12.24
N SER A 198 11.32 -19.11 -13.39
CA SER A 198 11.02 -19.69 -14.71
C SER A 198 12.27 -20.19 -15.44
N GLY A 199 13.46 -20.08 -14.82
CA GLY A 199 14.74 -20.57 -15.35
C GLY A 199 15.49 -19.57 -16.23
N HIS A 200 15.13 -18.29 -16.20
CA HIS A 200 15.87 -17.27 -16.95
C HIS A 200 17.10 -16.78 -16.18
N GLU A 201 18.26 -16.76 -16.85
CA GLU A 201 19.41 -16.01 -16.38
C GLU A 201 19.17 -14.51 -16.59
N LEU A 202 19.51 -13.71 -15.58
CA LEU A 202 19.36 -12.25 -15.61
C LEU A 202 20.71 -11.56 -15.76
N GLU A 203 20.70 -10.40 -16.39
CA GLU A 203 21.85 -9.50 -16.43
C GLU A 203 21.47 -8.05 -16.17
N ILE A 204 22.45 -7.29 -15.66
CA ILE A 204 22.32 -5.84 -15.45
C ILE A 204 22.75 -5.16 -16.74
N LYS A 205 21.78 -4.64 -17.50
CA LYS A 205 22.00 -3.95 -18.78
C LYS A 205 22.53 -2.54 -18.58
N LYS A 206 22.12 -1.86 -17.51
CA LYS A 206 22.52 -0.48 -17.19
C LYS A 206 22.55 -0.24 -15.70
N LEU A 207 23.46 0.61 -15.24
CA LEU A 207 23.54 1.13 -13.88
C LEU A 207 23.56 2.65 -13.92
N GLU A 208 22.59 3.29 -13.26
CA GLU A 208 22.58 4.72 -13.00
C GLU A 208 22.68 4.98 -11.50
N LYS A 209 23.33 6.08 -11.12
CA LYS A 209 23.51 6.50 -9.73
C LYS A 209 22.96 7.90 -9.54
N ASP A 210 22.18 8.09 -8.47
CA ASP A 210 21.71 9.39 -8.00
C ASP A 210 21.87 9.45 -6.47
N TYR A 211 22.82 10.25 -5.97
CA TYR A 211 23.26 10.21 -4.56
C TYR A 211 23.60 8.78 -4.10
N ASN A 212 22.90 8.27 -3.07
CA ASN A 212 23.08 6.91 -2.53
C ASN A 212 22.12 5.89 -3.17
N TRP A 213 21.41 6.29 -4.23
CA TRP A 213 20.50 5.44 -4.97
C TRP A 213 21.13 4.90 -6.23
N TYR A 214 20.98 3.60 -6.45
CA TYR A 214 21.41 2.88 -7.63
C TYR A 214 20.20 2.31 -8.36
N TYR A 215 20.11 2.60 -9.65
CA TYR A 215 19.02 2.20 -10.53
C TYR A 215 19.59 1.23 -11.57
N LEU A 216 19.13 -0.01 -11.50
CA LEU A 216 19.63 -1.10 -12.34
C LEU A 216 18.55 -1.42 -13.37
N GLU A 217 18.89 -1.28 -14.64
CA GLU A 217 18.09 -1.88 -15.71
C GLU A 217 18.46 -3.37 -15.81
N VAL A 218 17.47 -4.22 -15.62
CA VAL A 218 17.60 -5.68 -15.58
C VAL A 218 16.85 -6.28 -16.74
N GLY A 219 17.49 -7.23 -17.43
CA GLY A 219 16.90 -8.00 -18.52
C GLY A 219 17.28 -9.47 -18.44
N VAL A 220 16.69 -10.28 -19.32
CA VAL A 220 17.16 -11.65 -19.55
C VAL A 220 18.47 -11.56 -20.30
N LYS A 221 19.43 -12.40 -19.89
CA LYS A 221 20.71 -12.54 -20.57
C LYS A 221 20.48 -13.15 -21.95
N ASP A 222 20.96 -12.47 -22.98
CA ASP A 222 20.81 -12.95 -24.35
C ASP A 222 21.59 -14.27 -24.52
N SER A 223 20.89 -15.36 -24.81
CA SER A 223 21.51 -16.62 -25.19
C SER A 223 22.10 -16.43 -26.58
N TYR A 224 23.42 -16.24 -26.70
CA TYR A 224 24.09 -16.44 -27.98
C TYR A 224 23.90 -17.91 -28.38
N VAL A 225 23.06 -18.15 -29.39
CA VAL A 225 23.02 -19.41 -30.14
C VAL A 225 24.13 -19.40 -31.17
#